data_AF-A0AAE0P920-F1
#
_entry.id   AF-A0AAE0P920-F1
#
_cell.length_a   1.000
_cell.length_b   1.000
_cell.length_c   1.000
_cell.angle_alpha   90.00
_cell.angle_beta   90.00
_cell.angle_gamma   90.00
#
_symmetry.space_group_name_H-M   'P 1'
#
loop_
_entity.id
_entity.type
_entity.pdbx_description
1 polymer ?
#
loop_
_entity_poly.entity_id
_entity_poly.type
_entity_poly.pdbx_seq_one_letter_code
_entity_poly.pdbx_strand_id
1 'polypeptide(L)'
;MMTMRPGFMPPFIHPVLGGLESAGDQHQEALQGFGSSAFAVEITARAPVQTLTTCIGISHLFCSRNIAGSDGLVWQAIESEQRRIKAEMYKFTTCETLTAIQAMTVYLMMRLIESGPDYFLDNREFLTTLKTLTIHFGRLRPGLFSPPHRRLSRPTWEEWIFDETRRRMTIVCFLTALVVGTDSCDAIWDPQSMPLPSSKSLWEARTRWEWEREYEAHWAEAAVDVTRPRLDTIGDLVVVKYGAKGGDWKATVDDVLDTWHAGLDGLGMLLAAVLVGV
;
A
#
# COMPACT_ATOMS: atom_id res chain seq x y z
N MET A 1 3.01 -18.14 -0.24
CA MET A 1 2.92 -18.21 1.24
C MET A 1 3.46 -16.89 1.78
N MET A 2 2.61 -16.02 2.35
CA MET A 2 3.01 -14.69 2.83
C MET A 2 3.85 -14.82 4.11
N THR A 3 5.17 -14.93 3.98
CA THR A 3 6.07 -14.87 5.14
C THR A 3 6.47 -13.41 5.36
N MET A 4 5.95 -12.76 6.40
CA MET A 4 6.47 -11.46 6.85
C MET A 4 7.84 -11.68 7.48
N ARG A 5 8.92 -11.54 6.69
CA ARG A 5 10.29 -11.48 7.21
C ARG A 5 10.81 -10.06 7.05
N PRO A 6 11.73 -9.57 7.91
CA PRO A 6 12.48 -8.36 7.62
C PRO A 6 13.15 -8.52 6.24
N GLY A 7 12.68 -7.77 5.23
CA GLY A 7 13.09 -7.90 3.82
C GLY A 7 12.01 -8.41 2.84
N PHE A 8 10.92 -9.01 3.32
CA PHE A 8 9.80 -9.52 2.51
C PHE A 8 8.44 -9.13 3.11
N MET A 9 8.23 -7.83 3.32
CA MET A 9 6.92 -7.34 3.74
C MET A 9 5.94 -7.36 2.55
N PRO A 10 4.63 -7.53 2.79
CA PRO A 10 3.63 -7.35 1.75
C PRO A 10 3.81 -6.00 1.04
N PRO A 11 3.49 -5.88 -0.26
CA PRO A 11 3.78 -4.69 -1.09
C PRO A 11 2.93 -3.45 -0.75
N PHE A 12 2.36 -3.41 0.45
CA PHE A 12 1.60 -2.32 1.04
C PHE A 12 2.03 -2.01 2.48
N ILE A 13 3.10 -2.65 2.98
CA ILE A 13 3.72 -2.38 4.29
C ILE A 13 5.18 -1.99 4.07
N HIS A 14 5.53 -0.73 4.34
CA HIS A 14 6.91 -0.23 4.26
C HIS A 14 7.59 -0.27 5.65
N PRO A 15 8.83 -0.79 5.78
CA PRO A 15 9.52 -0.90 7.08
C PRO A 15 9.66 0.43 7.83
N VAL A 16 10.02 1.51 7.12
CA VAL A 16 10.16 2.87 7.68
C VAL A 16 8.87 3.33 8.37
N LEU A 17 7.69 3.10 7.76
CA LEU A 17 6.42 3.52 8.34
C LEU A 17 6.05 2.69 9.58
N GLY A 18 6.45 1.42 9.60
CA GLY A 18 6.20 0.53 10.74
C GLY A 18 7.13 0.74 11.93
N GLY A 19 8.17 1.59 11.79
CA GLY A 19 9.26 1.69 12.76
C GLY A 19 10.05 0.38 12.90
N LEU A 20 10.07 -0.44 11.84
CA LEU A 20 10.63 -1.80 11.87
C LEU A 20 12.12 -1.86 11.48
N GLU A 21 12.68 -0.75 11.00
CA GLU A 21 14.12 -0.57 10.84
C GLU A 21 14.66 0.16 12.07
N SER A 22 15.66 -0.43 12.73
CA SER A 22 16.45 0.31 13.72
C SER A 22 17.04 1.51 12.99
N ALA A 23 16.83 2.71 13.53
CA ALA A 23 17.49 3.92 13.04
C ALA A 23 19.00 3.67 13.06
N GLY A 24 19.56 3.22 11.93
CA GLY A 24 21.00 3.24 11.74
C GLY A 24 21.45 4.69 11.78
N ASP A 25 22.64 4.94 12.33
CA ASP A 25 23.23 6.27 12.59
C ASP A 25 23.10 7.27 11.41
N GLN A 26 22.95 6.78 10.18
CA GLN A 26 22.76 7.59 8.96
C GLN A 26 21.42 8.34 8.88
N HIS A 27 20.36 7.88 9.57
CA HIS A 27 19.05 8.54 9.55
C HIS A 27 19.02 9.83 10.40
N GLN A 28 19.85 9.88 11.45
CA GLN A 28 19.86 10.97 12.43
C GLN A 28 20.72 12.16 11.97
N GLU A 29 21.81 11.91 11.24
CA GLU A 29 22.67 12.97 10.68
C GLU A 29 22.00 13.73 9.52
N ALA A 30 21.15 13.07 8.73
CA ALA A 30 20.46 13.70 7.59
C ALA A 30 19.32 14.67 8.01
N LEU A 31 18.70 14.45 9.17
CA LEU A 31 17.57 15.25 9.67
C LEU A 31 17.97 16.67 10.13
N GLN A 32 19.26 16.93 10.37
CA GLN A 32 19.75 18.24 10.78
C GLN A 32 20.10 19.16 9.59
N GLY A 33 20.20 18.62 8.36
CA GLY A 33 20.74 19.35 7.21
C GLY A 33 19.73 19.99 6.24
N PHE A 34 18.49 19.49 6.18
CA PHE A 34 17.48 19.98 5.24
C PHE A 34 16.13 20.11 5.94
N GLY A 35 15.41 21.21 5.67
CA GLY A 35 14.15 21.59 6.32
C GLY A 35 13.09 20.48 6.35
N SER A 36 13.22 19.58 7.32
CA SER A 36 12.36 18.42 7.49
C SER A 36 11.02 18.88 8.05
N SER A 37 9.96 18.51 7.36
CA SER A 37 8.58 18.73 7.82
C SER A 37 8.37 18.05 9.17
N ALA A 38 7.62 18.69 10.08
CA ALA A 38 7.30 18.11 11.39
C ALA A 38 6.66 16.71 11.27
N PHE A 39 5.96 16.45 10.18
CA PHE A 39 5.37 15.14 9.87
C PHE A 39 6.41 14.08 9.50
N ALA A 40 7.47 14.44 8.76
CA ALA A 40 8.54 13.52 8.43
C ALA A 40 9.30 13.09 9.70
N VAL A 41 9.55 14.04 10.61
CA VAL A 41 10.16 13.76 11.93
C VAL A 41 9.29 12.81 12.76
N GLU A 42 7.96 12.96 12.73
CA GLU A 42 7.03 12.03 13.41
C GLU A 42 7.13 10.60 12.88
N ILE A 43 7.34 10.42 11.57
CA ILE A 43 7.50 9.09 10.96
C ILE A 43 8.83 8.46 11.36
N THR A 44 9.94 9.20 11.32
CA THR A 44 11.28 8.67 11.59
C THR A 44 11.58 8.42 13.07
N ALA A 45 11.06 9.25 13.97
CA ALA A 45 11.38 9.18 15.40
C ALA A 45 10.55 8.13 16.17
N ARG A 46 9.79 7.29 15.45
CA ARG A 46 8.76 6.44 16.05
C ARG A 46 9.32 5.07 16.44
N ALA A 47 8.98 4.64 17.66
CA ALA A 47 9.11 3.24 18.04
C ALA A 47 8.25 2.33 17.13
N PRO A 48 8.58 1.02 17.01
CA PRO A 48 7.77 0.08 16.24
C PRO A 48 6.29 0.15 16.66
N VAL A 49 5.40 0.33 15.68
CA VAL A 49 3.97 0.48 15.99
C VAL A 49 3.42 -0.85 16.48
N GLN A 50 2.85 -0.86 17.69
CA GLN A 50 2.38 -2.08 18.37
C GLN A 50 1.52 -2.96 17.46
N THR A 51 0.58 -2.37 16.72
CA THR A 51 -0.34 -3.11 15.85
C THR A 51 0.37 -3.91 14.75
N LEU A 52 1.41 -3.34 14.13
CA LEU A 52 2.19 -4.05 13.11
C LEU A 52 3.08 -5.13 13.74
N THR A 53 3.71 -4.85 14.88
CA THR A 53 4.50 -5.83 15.63
C THR A 53 3.66 -7.05 16.02
N THR A 54 2.46 -6.83 16.55
CA THR A 54 1.50 -7.91 16.86
C THR A 54 1.11 -8.67 15.59
N CYS A 55 0.80 -7.96 14.51
CA CYS A 55 0.45 -8.56 13.22
C CYS A 55 1.56 -9.46 12.66
N ILE A 56 2.82 -9.04 12.74
CA ILE A 56 3.98 -9.85 12.33
C ILE A 56 4.06 -11.13 13.17
N GLY A 57 3.94 -11.01 14.50
CA GLY A 57 3.94 -12.17 15.41
C GLY A 57 2.83 -13.17 15.09
N ILE A 58 1.61 -12.70 14.89
CA ILE A 58 0.47 -13.52 14.48
C ILE A 58 0.68 -14.13 13.08
N SER A 59 1.29 -13.39 12.15
CA SER A 59 1.59 -13.88 10.81
C SER A 59 2.59 -15.03 10.81
N HIS A 60 3.59 -14.96 11.69
CA HIS A 60 4.51 -16.08 11.91
C HIS A 60 3.78 -17.29 12.48
N LEU A 61 2.91 -17.09 13.47
CA LEU A 61 2.11 -18.16 14.05
C LEU A 61 1.24 -18.84 12.98
N PHE A 62 0.55 -18.05 12.14
CA PHE A 62 -0.25 -18.52 11.02
C PHE A 62 0.57 -19.34 10.02
N CYS A 63 1.79 -18.91 9.67
CA CYS A 63 2.64 -19.64 8.73
C CYS A 63 3.24 -20.92 9.33
N SER A 64 3.46 -20.95 10.64
CA SER A 64 4.06 -22.10 11.34
C SER A 64 3.05 -23.16 11.80
N ARG A 65 1.75 -22.92 11.61
CA ARG A 65 0.69 -23.84 12.04
C ARG A 65 0.82 -25.14 11.25
N ASN A 66 1.24 -26.21 11.92
CA ASN A 66 1.48 -27.52 11.31
C ASN A 66 0.85 -28.65 12.13
N ILE A 67 -0.05 -28.33 13.07
CA ILE A 67 -0.53 -29.26 14.09
C ILE A 67 -2.03 -29.07 14.27
N ALA A 68 -2.79 -30.15 14.16
CA ALA A 68 -4.21 -30.20 14.52
C ALA A 68 -4.40 -29.58 15.92
N GLY A 69 -5.08 -28.42 15.99
CA GLY A 69 -5.33 -27.68 17.23
C GLY A 69 -4.72 -26.28 17.30
N SER A 70 -3.74 -25.92 16.46
CA SER A 70 -3.16 -24.55 16.46
C SER A 70 -4.02 -23.49 15.76
N ASP A 71 -4.98 -23.90 14.93
CA ASP A 71 -5.83 -22.96 14.17
C ASP A 71 -6.72 -22.12 15.09
N GLY A 72 -7.27 -22.73 16.14
CA GLY A 72 -8.06 -22.01 17.14
C GLY A 72 -7.25 -20.92 17.86
N LEU A 73 -5.97 -21.16 18.14
CA LEU A 73 -5.10 -20.19 18.80
C LEU A 73 -4.78 -18.99 17.91
N VAL A 74 -4.51 -19.23 16.61
CA VAL A 74 -4.27 -18.15 15.65
C VAL A 74 -5.50 -17.25 15.54
N TRP A 75 -6.69 -17.84 15.41
CA TRP A 75 -7.92 -17.06 15.26
C TRP A 75 -8.31 -16.34 16.54
N GLN A 76 -8.11 -16.94 17.71
CA GLN A 76 -8.28 -16.25 18.98
C GLN A 76 -7.35 -15.03 19.10
N ALA A 77 -6.09 -15.15 18.67
CA ALA A 77 -5.14 -14.04 18.67
C ALA A 77 -5.58 -12.92 17.71
N ILE A 78 -6.00 -13.27 16.49
CA ILE A 78 -6.49 -12.32 15.49
C ILE A 78 -7.74 -11.59 16.00
N GLU A 79 -8.74 -12.32 16.52
CA GLU A 79 -9.97 -11.74 17.04
C GLU A 79 -9.71 -10.87 18.29
N SER A 80 -8.73 -11.25 19.11
CA SER A 80 -8.32 -10.46 20.25
C SER A 80 -7.70 -9.13 19.82
N GLU A 81 -6.83 -9.17 18.82
CA GLU A 81 -6.22 -7.97 18.28
C GLU A 81 -7.26 -7.09 17.56
N GLN A 82 -8.19 -7.66 16.80
CA GLN A 82 -9.30 -6.94 16.21
C GLN A 82 -10.14 -6.21 17.28
N ARG A 83 -10.46 -6.87 18.39
CA ARG A 83 -11.19 -6.26 19.52
C ARG A 83 -10.42 -5.08 20.12
N ARG A 84 -9.10 -5.22 20.32
CA ARG A 84 -8.24 -4.13 20.79
C ARG A 84 -8.26 -2.94 19.83
N ILE A 85 -8.05 -3.21 18.53
CA ILE A 85 -8.09 -2.18 17.47
C ILE A 85 -9.42 -1.43 17.49
N LYS A 86 -10.56 -2.14 17.58
CA LYS A 86 -11.89 -1.51 17.65
C LYS A 86 -12.05 -0.64 18.91
N ALA A 87 -11.54 -1.07 20.06
CA ALA A 87 -11.66 -0.32 21.31
C ALA A 87 -10.79 0.95 21.32
N GLU A 88 -9.67 0.94 20.60
CA GLU A 88 -8.66 1.99 20.66
C GLU A 88 -8.63 2.90 19.41
N MET A 89 -9.32 2.54 18.32
CA MET A 89 -9.15 3.20 17.02
C MET A 89 -9.31 4.73 17.03
N TYR A 90 -10.19 5.29 17.86
CA TYR A 90 -10.38 6.74 17.95
C TYR A 90 -9.27 7.48 18.72
N LYS A 91 -8.35 6.75 19.35
CA LYS A 91 -7.17 7.28 20.03
C LYS A 91 -5.93 7.21 19.14
N PHE A 92 -6.00 6.48 18.03
CA PHE A 92 -4.87 6.30 17.14
C PHE A 92 -4.54 7.60 16.43
N THR A 93 -3.25 7.85 16.31
CA THR A 93 -2.70 8.82 15.35
C THR A 93 -3.01 8.40 13.92
N THR A 94 -2.70 9.29 12.97
CA THR A 94 -2.81 9.02 11.54
C THR A 94 -2.02 7.76 11.13
N CYS A 95 -0.76 7.65 11.55
CA CYS A 95 0.07 6.50 11.21
C CYS A 95 -0.44 5.23 11.88
N GLU A 96 -0.79 5.26 13.17
CA GLU A 96 -1.35 4.08 13.86
C GLU A 96 -2.63 3.58 13.21
N THR A 97 -3.49 4.50 12.77
CA THR A 97 -4.70 4.14 12.02
C THR A 97 -4.35 3.45 10.70
N LEU A 98 -3.38 3.96 9.94
CA LEU A 98 -2.92 3.34 8.68
C LEU A 98 -2.32 1.94 8.94
N THR A 99 -1.53 1.78 9.99
CA THR A 99 -0.95 0.48 10.37
C THR A 99 -2.02 -0.52 10.85
N ALA A 100 -3.09 -0.04 11.49
CA ALA A 100 -4.23 -0.86 11.86
C ALA A 100 -5.01 -1.33 10.61
N ILE A 101 -5.18 -0.47 9.60
CA ILE A 101 -5.75 -0.85 8.31
C ILE A 101 -4.89 -1.93 7.64
N GLN A 102 -3.56 -1.76 7.61
CA GLN A 102 -2.63 -2.76 7.08
C GLN A 102 -2.76 -4.11 7.80
N ALA A 103 -2.76 -4.11 9.14
CA ALA A 103 -2.90 -5.34 9.93
C ALA A 103 -4.25 -6.03 9.72
N MET A 104 -5.35 -5.28 9.75
CA MET A 104 -6.69 -5.82 9.47
C MET A 104 -6.80 -6.42 8.06
N THR A 105 -6.14 -5.80 7.08
CA THR A 105 -6.07 -6.31 5.71
C THR A 105 -5.30 -7.62 5.63
N VAL A 106 -4.19 -7.76 6.37
CA VAL A 106 -3.45 -9.02 6.48
C VAL A 106 -4.31 -10.11 7.10
N TYR A 107 -5.02 -9.84 8.19
CA TYR A 107 -5.91 -10.82 8.82
C TYR A 107 -7.06 -11.23 7.89
N LEU A 108 -7.58 -10.29 7.10
CA LEU A 108 -8.56 -10.58 6.06
C LEU A 108 -7.97 -11.51 4.98
N MET A 109 -6.75 -11.24 4.51
CA MET A 109 -6.05 -12.12 3.55
C MET A 109 -5.81 -13.53 4.11
N MET A 110 -5.41 -13.65 5.38
CA MET A 110 -5.30 -14.95 6.04
C MET A 110 -6.62 -15.72 6.05
N ARG A 111 -7.72 -15.01 6.30
CA ARG A 111 -9.07 -15.62 6.32
C ARG A 111 -9.49 -16.04 4.91
N LEU A 112 -9.21 -15.21 3.89
CA LEU A 112 -9.42 -15.56 2.49
C LEU A 112 -8.66 -16.83 2.09
N ILE A 113 -7.40 -16.95 2.51
CA ILE A 113 -6.56 -18.11 2.19
C ILE A 113 -7.11 -19.38 2.84
N GLU A 114 -7.60 -19.30 4.07
CA GLU A 114 -8.07 -20.47 4.81
C GLU A 114 -9.50 -20.89 4.43
N SER A 115 -10.42 -19.93 4.34
CA SER A 115 -11.86 -20.19 4.28
C SER A 115 -12.51 -19.77 2.95
N GLY A 116 -11.75 -19.14 2.05
CA GLY A 116 -12.26 -18.63 0.78
C GLY A 116 -13.13 -17.37 0.92
N PRO A 117 -13.61 -16.81 -0.21
CA PRO A 117 -14.43 -15.61 -0.23
C PRO A 117 -15.84 -15.83 0.37
N ASP A 118 -16.41 -17.03 0.23
CA ASP A 118 -17.76 -17.35 0.70
C ASP A 118 -17.92 -17.20 2.21
N TYR A 119 -16.84 -17.35 2.97
CA TYR A 119 -16.81 -17.08 4.42
C TYR A 119 -17.40 -15.71 4.77
N PHE A 120 -17.11 -14.70 3.93
CA PHE A 120 -17.51 -13.34 4.16
C PHE A 120 -18.97 -13.06 3.84
N LEU A 121 -19.72 -14.02 3.25
CA LEU A 121 -21.17 -13.86 3.04
C LEU A 121 -21.90 -13.74 4.38
N ASP A 122 -21.55 -14.61 5.34
CA ASP A 122 -22.16 -14.68 6.66
C ASP A 122 -21.35 -13.92 7.73
N ASN A 123 -20.04 -13.73 7.52
CA ASN A 123 -19.13 -13.18 8.53
C ASN A 123 -18.53 -11.83 8.10
N ARG A 124 -19.23 -10.74 8.42
CA ARG A 124 -18.88 -9.38 7.99
C ARG A 124 -18.00 -8.60 8.97
N GLU A 125 -17.69 -9.12 10.16
CA GLU A 125 -17.08 -8.30 11.23
C GLU A 125 -15.70 -7.72 10.86
N PHE A 126 -14.84 -8.51 10.22
CA PHE A 126 -13.54 -8.04 9.72
C PHE A 126 -13.69 -6.91 8.71
N LEU A 127 -14.63 -7.06 7.77
CA LEU A 127 -14.94 -6.06 6.74
C LEU A 127 -15.50 -4.77 7.36
N THR A 128 -16.41 -4.89 8.33
CA THR A 128 -16.97 -3.74 9.06
C THR A 128 -15.89 -2.99 9.83
N THR A 129 -14.97 -3.71 10.47
CA THR A 129 -13.85 -3.11 11.20
C THR A 129 -12.91 -2.36 10.26
N LEU A 130 -12.54 -3.00 9.13
CA LEU A 130 -11.72 -2.37 8.10
C LEU A 130 -12.39 -1.12 7.53
N LYS A 131 -13.68 -1.20 7.17
CA LYS A 131 -14.48 -0.07 6.68
C LYS A 131 -14.51 1.10 7.67
N THR A 132 -14.69 0.80 8.95
CA THR A 132 -14.71 1.83 10.00
C THR A 132 -13.36 2.54 10.12
N LEU A 133 -12.26 1.78 10.09
CA LEU A 133 -10.91 2.34 10.09
C LEU A 133 -10.63 3.19 8.85
N THR A 134 -11.03 2.75 7.65
CA THR A 134 -10.83 3.53 6.42
C THR A 134 -11.62 4.83 6.42
N ILE A 135 -12.86 4.82 6.94
CA ILE A 135 -13.66 6.04 7.12
C ILE A 135 -13.00 6.98 8.14
N HIS A 136 -12.52 6.44 9.26
CA HIS A 136 -11.82 7.23 10.27
C HIS A 136 -10.55 7.88 9.70
N PHE A 137 -9.75 7.09 8.97
CA PHE A 137 -8.54 7.57 8.30
C PHE A 137 -8.83 8.67 7.29
N GLY A 138 -9.89 8.53 6.49
CA GLY A 138 -10.32 9.56 5.53
C GLY A 138 -10.69 10.90 6.20
N ARG A 139 -11.16 10.87 7.45
CA ARG A 139 -11.40 12.09 8.25
C ARG A 139 -10.11 12.71 8.79
N LEU A 140 -9.13 11.89 9.18
CA LEU A 140 -7.83 12.36 9.67
C LEU A 140 -6.97 12.94 8.53
N ARG A 141 -7.02 12.33 7.34
CA ARG A 141 -6.23 12.72 6.16
C ARG A 141 -7.11 12.74 4.91
N PRO A 142 -7.94 13.78 4.75
CA PRO A 142 -8.73 13.96 3.54
C PRO A 142 -7.83 14.26 2.34
N GLY A 143 -8.33 13.98 1.14
CA GLY A 143 -7.69 14.35 -0.13
C GLY A 143 -7.21 13.16 -0.96
N LEU A 144 -7.19 13.39 -2.27
CA LEU A 144 -6.75 12.43 -3.29
C LEU A 144 -5.24 12.21 -3.19
N PHE A 145 -4.77 11.03 -3.59
CA PHE A 145 -3.35 10.75 -3.64
C PHE A 145 -2.78 11.31 -4.94
N SER A 146 -2.12 12.45 -4.89
CA SER A 146 -1.53 13.06 -6.08
C SER A 146 -0.37 12.22 -6.62
N PRO A 147 -0.38 11.85 -7.91
CA PRO A 147 0.79 11.30 -8.58
C PRO A 147 2.02 12.21 -8.36
N PRO A 148 3.25 11.66 -8.33
CA PRO A 148 4.46 12.42 -8.10
C PRO A 148 4.50 13.73 -8.89
N HIS A 149 4.42 13.67 -10.23
CA HIS A 149 4.55 14.83 -11.11
C HIS A 149 3.43 15.90 -10.97
N ARG A 150 2.35 15.64 -10.23
CA ARG A 150 1.30 16.64 -9.92
C ARG A 150 1.57 17.39 -8.62
N ARG A 151 2.65 17.05 -7.90
CA ARG A 151 3.03 17.74 -6.67
C ARG A 151 3.63 19.10 -6.99
N LEU A 152 3.19 20.12 -6.25
CA LEU A 152 3.71 21.49 -6.33
C LEU A 152 5.12 21.60 -5.74
N SER A 153 5.51 20.68 -4.86
CA SER A 153 6.82 20.63 -4.23
C SER A 153 7.31 19.19 -4.14
N ARG A 154 8.64 19.03 -4.15
CA ARG A 154 9.30 17.74 -3.92
C ARG A 154 9.02 17.29 -2.48
N PRO A 155 8.45 16.09 -2.28
CA PRO A 155 8.24 15.56 -0.94
C PRO A 155 9.56 15.11 -0.32
N THR A 156 9.60 15.04 1.00
CA THR A 156 10.60 14.22 1.70
C THR A 156 10.35 12.73 1.42
N TRP A 157 11.37 11.89 1.63
CA TRP A 157 11.23 10.44 1.43
C TRP A 157 10.12 9.83 2.29
N GLU A 158 9.99 10.26 3.55
CA GLU A 158 8.98 9.76 4.48
C GLU A 158 7.57 10.20 4.11
N GLU A 159 7.40 11.45 3.69
CA GLU A 159 6.12 11.94 3.16
C GLU A 159 5.73 11.15 1.91
N TRP A 160 6.71 10.87 1.03
CA TRP A 160 6.48 10.05 -0.15
C TRP A 160 6.09 8.61 0.22
N ILE A 161 6.81 7.95 1.14
CA ILE A 161 6.47 6.59 1.62
C ILE A 161 5.07 6.57 2.21
N PHE A 162 4.70 7.56 3.01
CA PHE A 162 3.38 7.64 3.61
C PHE A 162 2.28 7.72 2.54
N ASP A 163 2.43 8.60 1.56
CA ASP A 163 1.45 8.75 0.48
C ASP A 163 1.42 7.55 -0.46
N GLU A 164 2.56 6.96 -0.77
CA GLU A 164 2.66 5.75 -1.58
C GLU A 164 2.02 4.55 -0.86
N THR A 165 2.21 4.43 0.46
CA THR A 165 1.54 3.42 1.27
C THR A 165 0.02 3.58 1.19
N ARG A 166 -0.49 4.80 1.26
CA ARG A 166 -1.93 5.07 1.12
C ARG A 166 -2.48 4.68 -0.26
N ARG A 167 -1.74 5.00 -1.33
CA ARG A 167 -2.09 4.55 -2.71
C ARG A 167 -2.17 3.04 -2.79
N ARG A 168 -1.12 2.35 -2.34
CA ARG A 168 -1.03 0.89 -2.36
C ARG A 168 -2.13 0.25 -1.53
N MET A 169 -2.46 0.81 -0.37
CA MET A 169 -3.60 0.36 0.44
C MET A 169 -4.94 0.51 -0.27
N THR A 170 -5.14 1.60 -1.03
CA THR A 170 -6.37 1.80 -1.80
C THR A 170 -6.52 0.72 -2.87
N ILE A 171 -5.43 0.40 -3.59
CA ILE A 171 -5.39 -0.68 -4.57
C ILE A 171 -5.67 -2.04 -3.92
N VAL A 172 -5.04 -2.33 -2.77
CA VAL A 172 -5.25 -3.59 -2.05
C VAL A 172 -6.70 -3.72 -1.57
N CYS A 173 -7.29 -2.65 -1.04
CA CYS A 173 -8.69 -2.63 -0.64
C CYS A 173 -9.62 -2.85 -1.85
N PHE A 174 -9.31 -2.24 -3.00
CA PHE A 174 -10.03 -2.47 -4.25
C PHE A 174 -9.97 -3.93 -4.70
N LEU A 175 -8.78 -4.50 -4.81
CA LEU A 175 -8.58 -5.90 -5.19
C LEU A 175 -9.25 -6.86 -4.21
N THR A 176 -9.20 -6.55 -2.91
CA THR A 176 -9.88 -7.32 -1.88
C THR A 176 -11.39 -7.31 -2.11
N ALA A 177 -11.98 -6.13 -2.32
CA ALA A 177 -13.42 -5.98 -2.56
C ALA A 177 -13.91 -6.76 -3.80
N LEU A 178 -13.09 -6.83 -4.86
CA LEU A 178 -13.38 -7.67 -6.03
C LEU A 178 -13.45 -9.17 -5.67
N VAL A 179 -12.63 -9.64 -4.73
CA VAL A 179 -12.59 -11.04 -4.30
C VAL A 179 -13.73 -11.37 -3.35
N VAL A 180 -14.01 -10.53 -2.35
CA VAL A 180 -15.01 -10.81 -1.31
C VAL A 180 -16.46 -10.43 -1.70
N GLY A 181 -16.66 -9.75 -2.83
CA GLY A 181 -17.99 -9.39 -3.32
C GLY A 181 -18.75 -8.46 -2.38
N THR A 182 -18.14 -7.34 -2.00
CA THR A 182 -18.64 -6.47 -0.92
C THR A 182 -18.86 -5.01 -1.31
N ASP A 183 -19.91 -4.41 -0.75
CA ASP A 183 -20.11 -2.95 -0.60
C ASP A 183 -19.18 -2.31 0.46
N SER A 184 -18.14 -3.01 0.92
CA SER A 184 -17.41 -2.67 2.14
C SER A 184 -16.36 -1.57 1.97
N CYS A 185 -16.17 -1.05 0.75
CA CYS A 185 -15.20 -0.02 0.48
C CYS A 185 -15.86 1.10 -0.33
N ASP A 186 -16.45 2.08 0.36
CA ASP A 186 -16.98 3.30 -0.26
C ASP A 186 -15.86 4.10 -0.98
N ALA A 187 -14.59 3.75 -0.76
CA ALA A 187 -13.44 4.29 -1.50
C ALA A 187 -13.39 3.82 -2.97
N ILE A 188 -14.27 2.92 -3.39
CA ILE A 188 -14.39 2.41 -4.78
C ILE A 188 -15.57 3.10 -5.49
N TRP A 189 -15.86 4.37 -5.19
CA TRP A 189 -16.87 5.09 -5.98
C TRP A 189 -16.37 5.38 -7.41
N ASP A 190 -15.05 5.53 -7.58
CA ASP A 190 -14.44 5.82 -8.87
C ASP A 190 -13.11 5.08 -9.04
N PRO A 191 -13.15 3.81 -9.50
CA PRO A 191 -11.94 3.06 -9.78
C PRO A 191 -11.03 3.72 -10.81
N GLN A 192 -11.59 4.50 -11.74
CA GLN A 192 -10.81 5.09 -12.83
C GLN A 192 -9.88 6.19 -12.34
N SER A 193 -10.27 6.95 -11.31
CA SER A 193 -9.40 7.97 -10.72
C SER A 193 -8.40 7.41 -9.69
N MET A 194 -8.46 6.12 -9.36
CA MET A 194 -7.50 5.53 -8.45
C MET A 194 -6.09 5.57 -9.07
N PRO A 195 -5.10 6.13 -8.36
CA PRO A 195 -3.74 6.22 -8.86
C PRO A 195 -3.08 4.84 -8.90
N LEU A 196 -2.25 4.62 -9.91
CA LEU A 196 -1.40 3.44 -10.01
C LEU A 196 -0.29 3.46 -8.95
N PRO A 197 0.20 2.29 -8.52
CA PRO A 197 1.35 2.24 -7.62
C PRO A 197 2.59 2.76 -8.36
N SER A 198 3.49 3.40 -7.62
CA SER A 198 4.77 3.84 -8.17
C SER A 198 5.66 2.63 -8.49
N SER A 199 6.74 2.87 -9.26
CA SER A 199 7.68 1.83 -9.65
C SER A 199 8.27 1.09 -8.44
N LYS A 200 8.64 -0.16 -8.69
CA LYS A 200 9.35 -1.02 -7.74
C LYS A 200 10.62 -0.35 -7.21
N SER A 201 11.40 0.31 -8.05
CA SER A 201 12.66 0.96 -7.63
C SER A 201 12.43 2.06 -6.59
N LEU A 202 11.35 2.85 -6.74
CA LEU A 202 10.99 3.87 -5.76
C LEU A 202 10.47 3.27 -4.45
N TRP A 203 9.65 2.23 -4.53
CA TRP A 203 9.03 1.61 -3.35
C TRP A 203 10.01 0.75 -2.54
N GLU A 204 10.94 0.07 -3.20
CA GLU A 204 11.89 -0.84 -2.55
C GLU A 204 13.18 -0.15 -2.09
N ALA A 205 13.37 1.14 -2.39
CA ALA A 205 14.47 1.92 -1.86
C ALA A 205 14.54 1.80 -0.33
N ARG A 206 15.72 1.52 0.21
CA ARG A 206 15.95 1.31 1.66
C ARG A 206 16.66 2.47 2.32
N THR A 207 17.11 3.43 1.53
CA THR A 207 17.72 4.66 2.02
C THR A 207 17.13 5.88 1.32
N ARG A 208 17.19 7.02 2.00
CA ARG A 208 16.80 8.32 1.42
C ARG A 208 17.57 8.60 0.14
N TRP A 209 18.87 8.31 0.15
CA TRP A 209 19.74 8.54 -1.00
C TRP A 209 19.34 7.68 -2.20
N GLU A 210 19.07 6.38 -2.00
CA GLU A 210 18.55 5.51 -3.07
C GLU A 210 17.25 6.06 -3.63
N TRP A 211 16.32 6.43 -2.76
CA TRP A 211 15.05 7.00 -3.17
C TRP A 211 15.21 8.32 -3.93
N GLU A 212 16.07 9.23 -3.46
CA GLU A 212 16.30 10.53 -4.11
C GLU A 212 16.85 10.37 -5.52
N ARG A 213 17.77 9.41 -5.73
CA ARG A 213 18.32 9.09 -7.05
C ARG A 213 17.23 8.60 -8.00
N GLU A 214 16.43 7.62 -7.57
CA GLU A 214 15.34 7.07 -8.38
C GLU A 214 14.23 8.10 -8.64
N TYR A 215 13.91 8.92 -7.62
CA TYR A 215 12.87 9.95 -7.70
C TYR A 215 13.28 11.07 -8.65
N GLU A 216 14.54 11.49 -8.66
CA GLU A 216 15.03 12.50 -9.59
C GLU A 216 15.00 12.01 -11.04
N ALA A 217 15.38 10.76 -11.30
CA ALA A 217 15.27 10.17 -12.63
C ALA A 217 13.82 10.16 -13.12
N HIS A 218 12.90 9.67 -12.27
CA HIS A 218 11.47 9.67 -12.56
C HIS A 218 10.89 11.08 -12.77
N TRP A 219 11.35 12.06 -11.98
CA TRP A 219 10.93 13.46 -12.10
C TRP A 219 11.45 14.13 -13.37
N ALA A 220 12.70 13.87 -13.73
CA ALA A 220 13.33 14.41 -14.94
C ALA A 220 12.70 13.84 -16.21
N GLU A 221 12.40 12.54 -16.25
CA GLU A 221 11.63 11.93 -17.36
C GLU A 221 10.26 12.60 -17.53
N ALA A 222 9.61 12.93 -16.41
CA ALA A 222 8.37 13.68 -16.41
C ALA A 222 8.51 15.17 -16.85
N ALA A 223 9.71 15.70 -17.05
CA ALA A 223 9.91 17.05 -17.57
C ALA A 223 10.26 17.07 -19.07
N VAL A 224 10.77 15.95 -19.61
CA VAL A 224 11.40 15.91 -20.94
C VAL A 224 10.41 15.55 -22.06
N ASP A 225 9.41 14.70 -21.79
CA ASP A 225 8.47 14.25 -22.83
C ASP A 225 7.01 14.53 -22.44
N VAL A 226 6.49 15.64 -22.97
CA VAL A 226 5.09 16.07 -22.80
C VAL A 226 4.15 15.31 -23.75
N THR A 227 4.70 14.66 -24.78
CA THR A 227 3.93 13.97 -25.82
C THR A 227 3.62 12.51 -25.46
N ARG A 228 4.43 11.91 -24.58
CA ARG A 228 4.23 10.55 -24.09
C ARG A 228 3.03 10.46 -23.14
N PRO A 229 2.05 9.57 -23.41
CA PRO A 229 0.95 9.30 -22.49
C PRO A 229 1.47 8.87 -21.12
N ARG A 230 0.85 9.37 -20.04
CA ARG A 230 1.19 8.97 -18.67
C ARG A 230 0.17 8.02 -18.11
N LEU A 231 0.68 7.01 -17.42
CA LEU A 231 -0.12 6.04 -16.68
C LEU A 231 -0.13 6.44 -15.21
N ASP A 232 -1.00 7.39 -14.85
CA ASP A 232 -1.13 7.87 -13.48
C ASP A 232 -2.20 7.14 -12.71
N THR A 233 -3.25 6.73 -13.41
CA THR A 233 -4.47 6.16 -12.85
C THR A 233 -4.86 4.87 -13.56
N ILE A 234 -5.74 4.09 -12.91
CA ILE A 234 -6.36 2.91 -13.54
C ILE A 234 -7.13 3.31 -14.81
N GLY A 235 -7.76 4.49 -14.82
CA GLY A 235 -8.43 5.02 -16.01
C GLY A 235 -7.47 5.22 -17.18
N ASP A 236 -6.30 5.80 -16.94
CA ASP A 236 -5.27 5.99 -17.97
C ASP A 236 -4.81 4.64 -18.55
N LEU A 237 -4.61 3.64 -17.69
CA LEU A 237 -4.24 2.28 -18.11
C LEU A 237 -5.30 1.64 -18.99
N VAL A 238 -6.58 1.76 -18.63
CA VAL A 238 -7.71 1.25 -19.41
C VAL A 238 -7.80 1.99 -20.75
N VAL A 239 -7.67 3.32 -20.76
CA VAL A 239 -7.71 4.12 -21.99
C VAL A 239 -6.56 3.76 -22.93
N VAL A 240 -5.33 3.64 -22.41
CA VAL A 240 -4.16 3.28 -23.21
C VAL A 240 -4.30 1.88 -23.80
N LYS A 241 -4.76 0.89 -23.02
CA LYS A 241 -4.93 -0.48 -23.50
C LYS A 241 -6.04 -0.64 -24.52
N TYR A 242 -7.24 -0.14 -24.22
CA TYR A 242 -8.44 -0.42 -25.01
C TYR A 242 -8.79 0.68 -26.01
N GLY A 243 -8.17 1.86 -25.89
CA GLY A 243 -8.40 3.01 -26.77
C GLY A 243 -7.46 3.09 -27.98
N ALA A 244 -6.48 2.19 -28.11
CA ALA A 244 -5.49 2.23 -29.19
C ALA A 244 -6.12 2.00 -30.57
N LYS A 245 -6.08 3.05 -31.42
CA LYS A 245 -6.30 2.94 -32.87
C LYS A 245 -4.94 2.73 -33.54
N GLY A 246 -4.87 1.81 -34.51
CA GLY A 246 -3.60 1.34 -35.09
C GLY A 246 -2.71 2.42 -35.75
N GLY A 247 -1.47 2.06 -36.05
CA GLY A 247 -0.44 2.95 -36.63
C GLY A 247 0.67 3.31 -35.64
N ASP A 248 1.32 4.46 -35.84
CA ASP A 248 2.41 5.00 -35.00
C ASP A 248 1.99 5.15 -33.52
N TRP A 249 0.73 5.53 -33.28
CA TRP A 249 0.12 5.57 -31.94
C TRP A 249 0.18 4.23 -31.19
N LYS A 250 0.08 3.11 -31.90
CA LYS A 250 0.18 1.78 -31.28
C LYS A 250 1.60 1.52 -30.78
N ALA A 251 2.62 1.91 -31.53
CA ALA A 251 4.01 1.72 -31.12
C ALA A 251 4.35 2.55 -29.86
N THR A 252 3.85 3.79 -29.78
CA THR A 252 3.96 4.61 -28.56
C THR A 252 3.23 3.99 -27.38
N VAL A 253 2.02 3.45 -27.59
CA VAL A 253 1.24 2.77 -26.55
C VAL A 253 1.95 1.52 -26.03
N ASP A 254 2.47 0.69 -26.93
CA ASP A 254 3.19 -0.54 -26.56
C ASP A 254 4.46 -0.20 -25.75
N ASP A 255 5.23 0.82 -26.16
CA ASP A 255 6.41 1.29 -25.42
C ASP A 255 6.09 1.83 -24.01
N VAL A 256 4.99 2.59 -23.87
CA VAL A 256 4.51 3.10 -22.57
C VAL A 256 4.08 1.95 -21.66
N LEU A 257 3.35 0.97 -22.20
CA LEU A 257 2.94 -0.21 -21.45
C LEU A 257 4.14 -1.07 -21.07
N ASP A 258 5.11 -1.29 -21.94
CA ASP A 258 6.32 -2.07 -21.66
C ASP A 258 7.14 -1.43 -20.56
N THR A 259 7.32 -0.11 -20.61
CA THR A 259 8.01 0.66 -19.56
C THR A 259 7.31 0.53 -18.22
N TRP A 260 5.98 0.66 -18.22
CA TRP A 260 5.18 0.50 -17.01
C TRP A 260 5.27 -0.91 -16.44
N HIS A 261 5.10 -1.95 -17.27
CA HIS A 261 5.21 -3.35 -16.87
C HIS A 261 6.60 -3.68 -16.30
N ALA A 262 7.68 -3.17 -16.90
CA ALA A 262 9.04 -3.37 -16.43
C ALA A 262 9.28 -2.78 -15.02
N GLY A 263 8.52 -1.76 -14.64
CA GLY A 263 8.59 -1.11 -13.34
C GLY A 263 7.73 -1.75 -12.24
N LEU A 264 6.93 -2.78 -12.53
CA LEU A 264 5.97 -3.32 -11.56
C LEU A 264 6.64 -4.18 -10.48
N ASP A 265 6.12 -4.06 -9.27
CA ASP A 265 6.32 -5.04 -8.21
C ASP A 265 5.16 -6.04 -8.16
N GLY A 266 5.11 -6.89 -7.12
CA GLY A 266 4.06 -7.89 -6.97
C GLY A 266 2.63 -7.33 -6.91
N LEU A 267 2.43 -6.12 -6.36
CA LEU A 267 1.10 -5.48 -6.33
C LEU A 267 0.74 -4.95 -7.72
N GLY A 268 1.69 -4.29 -8.39
CA GLY A 268 1.53 -3.82 -9.75
C GLY A 268 1.17 -4.95 -10.72
N MET A 269 1.87 -6.08 -10.62
CA MET A 269 1.59 -7.27 -11.44
C MET A 269 0.20 -7.85 -11.18
N LEU A 270 -0.26 -7.89 -9.92
CA LEU A 270 -1.60 -8.35 -9.58
C LEU A 270 -2.67 -7.42 -10.17
N LEU A 271 -2.46 -6.11 -10.06
CA LEU A 271 -3.36 -5.11 -10.64
C LEU A 271 -3.43 -5.23 -12.17
N ALA A 272 -2.28 -5.37 -12.83
CA ALA A 272 -2.20 -5.62 -14.26
C ALA A 272 -2.98 -6.88 -14.65
N ALA A 273 -2.75 -8.01 -13.98
CA ALA A 273 -3.44 -9.27 -14.28
C ALA A 273 -4.97 -9.14 -14.23
N VAL A 274 -5.51 -8.36 -13.28
CA VAL A 274 -6.95 -8.14 -13.12
C VAL A 274 -7.53 -7.19 -14.18
N LEU A 275 -6.86 -6.08 -14.49
CA LEU A 275 -7.41 -5.02 -15.34
C LEU A 275 -7.09 -5.17 -16.82
N VAL A 276 -5.89 -5.66 -17.08
CA VAL A 276 -5.32 -5.80 -18.42
C VAL A 276 -5.71 -7.19 -18.92
N GLY A 277 -5.68 -8.24 -18.11
CA GLY A 277 -5.83 -9.61 -18.62
C GLY A 277 -4.57 -9.97 -19.41
N VAL A 278 -3.85 -10.98 -18.93
CA VAL A 278 -2.61 -11.47 -19.53
C VAL A 278 -2.92 -12.24 -20.80
#